data_AF-A0A914V454-F1
#
_entry.id   AF-A0A914V454-F1
#
_cell.length_a   1.000
_cell.length_b   1.000
_cell.length_c   1.000
_cell.angle_alpha   90.00
_cell.angle_beta   90.00
_cell.angle_gamma   90.00
#
_symmetry.space_group_name_H-M   'P 1'
#
loop_
_entity.id
_entity.type
_entity.pdbx_description
1 polymer ?
#
loop_
_entity_poly.entity_id
_entity_poly.type
_entity_poly.pdbx_seq_one_letter_code
_entity_poly.pdbx_strand_id
1 'polypeptide(L)'
;MSGVVQLNVGFFVERQGFLKIAQFVLGLVVTIIIGACNPHTGHYDCGHGVQNFFQGFVLICINIFTLIITFLLIVAHLLNLPDAYYKWNFPIFERLYTTLATLLYILGTVIVIIYMFANGFQGAWIIAILLSIFITAAYALDAYMRWKYRNIA
;
A
#
# COMPACT_ATOMS: atom_id res chain seq x y z
N MET A 1 -1.46 -27.79 -24.59
CA MET A 1 -0.27 -26.92 -24.51
C MET A 1 0.00 -26.64 -23.03
N SER A 2 1.00 -27.30 -22.45
CA SER A 2 1.46 -27.02 -21.09
C SER A 2 2.19 -25.68 -21.13
N GLY A 3 1.50 -24.61 -20.76
CA GLY A 3 2.09 -23.28 -20.66
C GLY A 3 3.03 -23.26 -19.46
N VAL A 4 4.32 -23.45 -19.70
CA VAL A 4 5.33 -23.24 -18.67
C VAL A 4 5.32 -21.75 -18.34
N VAL A 5 4.71 -21.41 -17.20
CA VAL A 5 4.75 -20.08 -16.62
C VAL A 5 6.22 -19.77 -16.34
N GLN A 6 6.83 -18.89 -17.14
CA GLN A 6 8.19 -18.43 -16.89
C GLN A 6 8.15 -17.37 -15.80
N LEU A 7 8.74 -17.69 -14.65
CA LEU A 7 8.84 -16.75 -13.54
C LEU A 7 9.86 -15.67 -13.86
N ASN A 8 9.46 -14.40 -13.83
CA ASN A 8 10.38 -13.29 -14.03
C ASN A 8 11.12 -12.94 -12.73
N VAL A 9 12.24 -13.62 -12.49
CA VAL A 9 13.10 -13.35 -11.33
C VAL A 9 13.80 -11.99 -11.44
N GLY A 10 13.92 -11.42 -12.65
CA GLY A 10 14.47 -10.08 -12.89
C GLY A 10 13.70 -8.96 -12.19
N PHE A 11 12.41 -9.18 -11.92
CA PHE A 11 11.56 -8.26 -11.16
C PHE A 11 12.14 -7.88 -9.78
N PHE A 12 12.81 -8.81 -9.10
CA PHE A 12 13.42 -8.54 -7.79
C PHE A 12 14.68 -7.67 -7.85
N VAL A 13 15.32 -7.61 -9.02
CA VAL A 13 16.53 -6.81 -9.26
C VAL A 13 16.17 -5.41 -9.74
N GLU A 14 15.01 -5.26 -10.38
CA GLU A 14 14.52 -3.97 -10.84
C GLU A 14 14.07 -3.06 -9.69
N ARG A 15 14.49 -1.79 -9.76
CA ARG A 15 14.16 -0.78 -8.75
C ARG A 15 12.65 -0.64 -8.52
N GLN A 16 11.84 -0.75 -9.59
CA GLN A 16 10.38 -0.66 -9.50
C GLN A 16 9.75 -1.87 -8.80
N GLY A 17 10.29 -3.07 -9.03
CA GLY A 17 9.83 -4.28 -8.36
C GLY A 17 10.18 -4.27 -6.87
N PHE A 18 11.39 -3.83 -6.52
CA PHE A 18 11.79 -3.64 -5.12
C PHE A 18 10.87 -2.67 -4.36
N LEU A 19 10.50 -1.55 -4.98
CA LEU A 19 9.57 -0.58 -4.40
C LEU A 19 8.18 -1.15 -4.14
N LYS A 20 7.63 -1.95 -5.06
CA LYS A 20 6.34 -2.64 -4.85
C LYS A 20 6.40 -3.64 -3.70
N ILE A 21 7.50 -4.39 -3.59
CA ILE A 21 7.70 -5.32 -2.48
C ILE A 21 7.79 -4.56 -1.16
N ALA A 22 8.51 -3.44 -1.12
CA ALA A 22 8.58 -2.58 0.05
C ALA A 22 7.20 -2.02 0.44
N GLN A 23 6.41 -1.53 -0.54
CA GLN A 23 5.03 -1.08 -0.33
C GLN A 23 4.16 -2.21 0.27
N PHE A 24 4.29 -3.44 -0.25
CA PHE A 24 3.54 -4.60 0.24
C PHE A 24 3.93 -4.97 1.67
N VAL A 25 5.23 -5.09 1.98
CA VAL A 25 5.71 -5.44 3.33
C VAL A 25 5.31 -4.38 4.34
N LEU A 26 5.52 -3.10 4.03
CA LEU A 26 5.13 -2.01 4.92
C LEU A 26 3.61 -1.96 5.12
N GLY A 27 2.82 -2.12 4.05
CA GLY A 27 1.37 -2.19 4.14
C GLY A 27 0.87 -3.33 5.03
N LEU A 28 1.53 -4.49 4.95
CA LEU A 28 1.20 -5.66 5.78
C LEU A 28 1.49 -5.38 7.26
N VAL A 29 2.66 -4.82 7.57
CA VAL A 29 3.02 -4.43 8.94
C VAL A 29 2.03 -3.40 9.50
N VAL A 30 1.66 -2.38 8.73
CA VAL A 30 0.68 -1.37 9.15
C VAL A 30 -0.70 -1.98 9.38
N THR A 31 -1.12 -2.90 8.52
CA THR A 31 -2.41 -3.60 8.66
C THR A 31 -2.46 -4.40 9.96
N ILE A 32 -1.37 -5.10 10.30
CA ILE A 32 -1.28 -5.84 11.57
C ILE A 32 -1.35 -4.88 12.76
N ILE A 33 -0.58 -3.78 12.73
CA ILE A 33 -0.54 -2.82 13.85
C ILE A 33 -1.92 -2.17 14.06
N ILE A 34 -2.55 -1.68 12.99
CA ILE A 34 -3.87 -1.04 13.07
C ILE A 34 -4.96 -2.06 13.44
N GLY A 35 -4.86 -3.31 12.97
CA GLY A 35 -5.82 -4.36 13.29
C GLY A 35 -5.67 -4.93 14.71
N ALA A 36 -4.45 -4.94 15.25
CA ALA A 36 -4.15 -5.50 16.58
C ALA A 36 -4.29 -4.47 17.70
N CYS A 37 -4.05 -3.18 17.43
CA CYS A 37 -4.08 -2.14 18.45
C CYS A 37 -5.33 -1.28 18.29
N ASN A 38 -6.23 -1.26 19.28
CA ASN A 38 -7.21 -0.19 19.43
C ASN A 38 -6.79 0.79 20.55
N PRO A 39 -6.22 1.93 20.18
CA PRO A 39 -5.91 3.00 21.10
C PRO A 39 -7.18 3.78 21.50
N HIS A 40 -7.97 3.26 22.43
CA HIS A 40 -9.08 3.98 23.07
C HIS A 40 -8.65 4.55 24.43
N THR A 41 -9.22 5.69 24.82
CA THR A 41 -8.90 6.39 26.07
C THR A 41 -9.46 5.62 27.26
N GLY A 42 -8.70 4.66 27.76
CA GLY A 42 -9.06 3.93 28.98
C GLY A 42 -8.41 2.57 29.11
N HIS A 43 -8.13 1.89 27.99
CA HIS A 43 -7.48 0.58 27.97
C HIS A 43 -6.55 0.51 26.75
N TYR A 44 -5.27 0.22 26.97
CA TYR A 44 -4.36 -0.25 25.91
C TYR A 44 -4.63 -1.74 25.66
N ASP A 45 -5.88 -2.09 25.36
CA ASP A 45 -6.21 -3.48 25.06
C ASP A 45 -5.89 -3.75 23.59
N CYS A 46 -4.85 -4.55 23.36
CA CYS A 46 -4.61 -5.18 22.06
C CYS A 46 -5.56 -6.37 21.92
N GLY A 47 -6.86 -6.12 22.06
CA GLY A 47 -7.92 -7.11 21.88
C GLY A 47 -8.34 -7.14 20.41
N HIS A 48 -8.42 -8.34 19.83
CA HIS A 48 -8.81 -8.54 18.44
C HIS A 48 -10.19 -7.90 18.14
N GLY A 49 -10.23 -6.74 17.48
CA GLY A 49 -11.47 -6.12 17.03
C GLY A 49 -11.32 -4.69 16.49
N VAL A 50 -11.89 -4.42 15.32
CA VAL A 50 -12.04 -3.06 14.78
C VAL A 50 -13.20 -2.39 15.49
N GLN A 51 -12.92 -1.48 16.43
CA GLN A 51 -13.97 -0.90 17.29
C GLN A 51 -14.44 0.48 16.81
N ASN A 52 -13.71 1.15 15.91
CA ASN A 52 -14.06 2.49 15.45
C ASN A 52 -14.15 2.60 13.91
N PHE A 53 -15.12 3.36 13.41
CA PHE A 53 -15.36 3.59 11.98
C PHE A 53 -14.13 4.15 11.26
N PHE A 54 -13.44 5.13 11.85
CA PHE A 54 -12.23 5.72 11.25
C PHE A 54 -11.08 4.71 11.14
N GLN A 55 -10.90 3.89 12.18
CA GLN A 55 -9.91 2.80 12.17
C GLN A 55 -10.27 1.75 11.11
N GLY A 56 -11.55 1.38 11.01
CA GLY A 56 -12.04 0.45 9.98
C GLY A 56 -11.87 0.99 8.56
N PHE A 57 -12.13 2.27 8.34
CA PHE A 57 -11.91 2.92 7.05
C PHE A 57 -10.43 2.91 6.64
N VAL A 58 -9.53 3.29 7.54
CA VAL A 58 -8.08 3.28 7.27
C VAL A 58 -7.56 1.85 7.08
N LEU A 59 -8.03 0.90 7.89
CA LEU A 59 -7.61 -0.50 7.80
C LEU A 59 -8.12 -1.16 6.51
N ILE A 60 -9.43 -1.10 6.26
CA ILE A 60 -10.08 -1.87 5.19
C ILE A 60 -9.98 -1.13 3.85
N CYS A 61 -10.40 0.13 3.81
CA CYS A 61 -10.52 0.87 2.55
C CYS A 61 -9.19 1.38 2.03
N ILE A 62 -8.23 1.66 2.91
CA ILE A 62 -6.91 2.17 2.49
C ILE A 62 -5.89 1.05 2.50
N ASN A 63 -5.60 0.43 3.65
CA ASN A 63 -4.53 -0.56 3.73
C ASN A 63 -4.87 -1.86 2.99
N ILE A 64 -5.94 -2.57 3.37
CA ILE A 64 -6.27 -3.87 2.76
C ILE A 64 -6.51 -3.73 1.25
N PHE A 65 -7.28 -2.72 0.82
CA PHE A 65 -7.52 -2.47 -0.60
C PHE A 65 -6.22 -2.25 -1.39
N THR A 66 -5.33 -1.37 -0.91
CA THR A 66 -4.06 -1.10 -1.59
C THR A 66 -3.14 -2.33 -1.56
N LEU A 67 -3.14 -3.10 -0.47
CA LEU A 67 -2.34 -4.30 -0.31
C LEU A 67 -2.76 -5.40 -1.29
N ILE A 68 -4.07 -5.64 -1.44
CA ILE A 68 -4.60 -6.60 -2.42
C ILE A 68 -4.19 -6.22 -3.84
N ILE A 69 -4.36 -4.96 -4.24
CA ILE A 69 -3.99 -4.54 -5.59
C ILE A 69 -2.48 -4.60 -5.80
N THR A 70 -1.68 -4.21 -4.80
CA THR A 70 -0.21 -4.32 -4.87
C THR A 70 0.22 -5.78 -5.04
N PHE A 71 -0.41 -6.69 -4.31
CA PHE A 71 -0.16 -8.13 -4.44
C PHE A 71 -0.49 -8.63 -5.85
N LEU A 72 -1.67 -8.27 -6.37
CA LEU A 72 -2.06 -8.65 -7.73
C LEU A 72 -1.08 -8.11 -8.79
N LEU A 73 -0.57 -6.89 -8.62
CA LEU A 73 0.44 -6.32 -9.51
C LEU A 73 1.78 -7.04 -9.39
N ILE A 74 2.22 -7.42 -8.18
CA ILE A 74 3.43 -8.23 -7.99
C ILE A 74 3.29 -9.58 -8.70
N VAL A 75 2.16 -10.26 -8.51
CA VAL A 75 1.87 -11.53 -9.19
C VAL A 75 1.83 -11.33 -10.70
N ALA A 76 1.21 -10.24 -11.18
CA ALA A 76 1.17 -9.94 -12.61
C ALA A 76 2.55 -9.78 -13.23
N HIS A 77 3.46 -9.05 -12.56
CA HIS A 77 4.85 -8.91 -12.99
C HIS A 77 5.63 -10.22 -12.92
N LEU A 78 5.45 -11.02 -11.87
CA LEU A 78 6.09 -12.34 -11.75
C LEU A 78 5.70 -13.30 -12.87
N LEU A 79 4.46 -13.19 -13.36
CA LEU A 79 3.90 -14.02 -14.42
C LEU A 79 4.10 -13.45 -15.84
N ASN A 80 4.82 -12.32 -16.00
CA ASN A 80 4.96 -11.60 -17.27
C ASN A 80 3.61 -11.29 -17.97
N LEU A 81 2.54 -11.11 -17.18
CA LEU A 81 1.24 -10.65 -17.69
C LEU A 81 1.29 -9.30 -18.44
N PRO A 82 2.13 -8.32 -18.05
CA PRO A 82 2.26 -7.06 -18.78
C PRO A 82 2.70 -7.26 -20.23
N ASP A 83 3.58 -8.23 -20.50
CA ASP A 83 4.09 -8.53 -21.85
C ASP A 83 3.11 -9.38 -22.67
N ALA A 84 2.36 -10.26 -22.02
CA ALA A 84 1.40 -11.15 -22.69
C ALA A 84 0.12 -10.42 -23.14
N TYR A 85 -0.29 -9.35 -22.45
CA TYR A 85 -1.55 -8.63 -22.70
C TYR A 85 -1.31 -7.26 -23.35
N TYR A 86 -0.79 -7.27 -24.59
CA TYR A 86 -0.59 -6.05 -25.41
C TYR A 86 -1.87 -5.23 -25.69
N LYS A 87 -3.07 -5.82 -25.52
CA LYS A 87 -4.35 -5.11 -25.64
C LYS A 87 -4.70 -4.22 -24.44
N TRP A 88 -4.17 -4.55 -23.26
CA TRP A 88 -4.43 -3.79 -22.04
C TRP A 88 -3.25 -2.88 -21.77
N ASN A 89 -3.53 -1.59 -21.58
CA ASN A 89 -2.48 -0.60 -21.33
C ASN A 89 -2.01 -0.69 -19.86
N PHE A 90 -1.40 -1.82 -19.52
CA PHE A 90 -0.92 -2.16 -18.17
C PHE A 90 -0.05 -1.05 -17.56
N PRO A 91 0.85 -0.38 -18.30
CA PRO A 91 1.61 0.75 -17.77
C PRO A 91 0.74 1.93 -17.32
N ILE A 92 -0.38 2.19 -18.00
CA ILE A 92 -1.33 3.25 -17.61
C ILE A 92 -2.08 2.84 -16.34
N PHE A 93 -2.53 1.58 -16.25
CA PHE A 93 -3.20 1.08 -15.05
C PHE A 93 -2.32 1.22 -13.81
N GLU A 94 -1.05 0.81 -13.90
CA GLU A 94 -0.13 0.95 -12.78
C GLU A 94 0.16 2.40 -12.39
N ARG A 95 0.22 3.32 -13.37
CA ARG A 95 0.36 4.75 -13.11
C ARG A 95 -0.84 5.29 -12.33
N LEU A 96 -2.04 5.02 -12.82
CA LEU A 96 -3.28 5.48 -12.17
C LEU A 96 -3.40 4.90 -10.76
N TYR A 97 -3.10 3.60 -10.62
CA TYR A 97 -3.12 2.94 -9.32
C TYR A 97 -2.12 3.54 -8.34
N THR A 98 -0.85 3.70 -8.73
CA THR A 98 0.18 4.26 -7.84
C THR A 98 -0.13 5.69 -7.42
N THR A 99 -0.70 6.51 -8.32
CA THR A 99 -1.20 7.85 -7.95
C THR A 99 -2.38 7.79 -6.99
N LEU A 100 -3.36 6.92 -7.26
CA LEU A 100 -4.53 6.77 -6.40
C LEU A 100 -4.13 6.27 -5.00
N ALA A 101 -3.24 5.27 -4.92
CA ALA A 101 -2.70 4.77 -3.67
C ALA A 101 -1.99 5.89 -2.89
N THR A 102 -1.18 6.71 -3.55
CA THR A 102 -0.53 7.88 -2.92
C THR A 102 -1.57 8.82 -2.30
N LEU A 103 -2.62 9.18 -3.04
CA LEU A 103 -3.68 10.06 -2.55
C LEU A 103 -4.46 9.42 -1.38
N LEU A 104 -4.76 8.12 -1.46
CA LEU A 104 -5.44 7.40 -0.38
C LEU A 104 -4.60 7.36 0.90
N TYR A 105 -3.30 7.13 0.82
CA TYR A 105 -2.42 7.15 1.99
C TYR A 105 -2.24 8.57 2.57
N ILE A 106 -2.21 9.62 1.73
CA ILE A 106 -2.26 11.02 2.21
C ILE A 106 -3.57 11.28 2.96
N LEU A 107 -4.70 10.87 2.40
CA LEU A 107 -6.00 11.05 3.04
C LEU A 107 -6.09 10.26 4.35
N GLY A 108 -5.60 9.01 4.37
CA GLY A 108 -5.55 8.16 5.55
C GLY A 108 -4.69 8.74 6.67
N THR A 109 -3.49 9.24 6.34
CA THR A 109 -2.60 9.89 7.32
C THR A 109 -3.25 11.12 7.95
N VAL A 110 -3.91 11.97 7.15
CA VAL A 110 -4.64 13.15 7.66
C VAL A 110 -5.78 12.73 8.60
N ILE A 111 -6.58 11.73 8.24
CA ILE A 111 -7.67 11.23 9.10
C ILE A 111 -7.12 10.72 10.43
N VAL A 112 -6.05 9.94 10.42
CA VAL A 112 -5.42 9.40 11.64
C VAL A 112 -4.90 10.52 12.53
N ILE A 113 -4.28 11.56 11.95
CA ILE A 113 -3.78 12.71 12.70
C ILE A 113 -4.94 13.47 13.37
N ILE A 114 -6.01 13.79 12.62
CA ILE A 114 -7.20 14.46 13.17
C ILE A 114 -7.82 13.64 14.29
N TYR A 115 -7.95 12.33 14.08
CA TYR A 115 -8.52 11.41 15.06
C TYR A 115 -7.69 11.37 16.36
N MET A 116 -6.36 11.37 16.24
CA MET A 116 -5.44 11.39 17.37
C MET A 116 -5.55 12.68 18.19
N PHE A 117 -5.69 13.85 17.53
CA PHE A 117 -5.90 15.11 18.25
C PHE A 117 -7.27 15.17 18.93
N ALA A 118 -8.30 14.58 18.33
CA ALA A 118 -9.66 14.60 18.89
C ALA A 118 -9.84 13.65 20.10
N ASN A 119 -9.12 12.53 20.15
CA ASN A 119 -9.30 11.48 21.16
C ASN A 119 -8.13 11.36 22.14
N GLY A 120 -7.19 12.30 22.13
CA GLY A 120 -6.00 12.25 22.98
C GLY A 120 -4.88 11.40 22.40
N PHE A 121 -3.66 11.83 22.71
CA PHE A 121 -2.44 11.26 22.15
C PHE A 121 -2.16 9.87 22.71
N GLN A 122 -1.99 8.89 21.83
CA GLN A 122 -1.55 7.54 22.21
C GLN A 122 -0.31 7.12 21.41
N GLY A 123 0.71 6.64 22.11
CA GLY A 123 2.01 6.31 21.52
C GLY A 123 1.94 5.26 20.40
N ALA A 124 0.98 4.34 20.45
CA ALA A 124 0.79 3.31 19.43
C ALA A 124 0.44 3.90 18.04
N TRP A 125 -0.31 5.02 17.99
CA TRP A 125 -0.63 5.69 16.72
C TRP A 125 0.59 6.33 16.06
N ILE A 126 1.62 6.72 16.82
CA ILE A 126 2.85 7.32 16.25
C ILE A 126 3.50 6.36 15.28
N ILE A 127 3.59 5.07 15.64
CA ILE A 127 4.19 4.04 14.79
C ILE A 127 3.38 3.88 13.50
N ALA A 128 2.04 3.83 13.60
CA ALA A 128 1.16 3.75 12.44
C ALA A 128 1.27 5.00 11.53
N ILE A 129 1.39 6.19 12.11
CA ILE A 129 1.59 7.45 11.37
C ILE A 129 2.95 7.44 10.66
N LEU A 130 4.03 7.09 11.35
CA LEU A 130 5.36 7.04 10.74
C LEU A 130 5.39 6.04 9.58
N LEU A 131 4.87 4.84 9.77
CA LEU A 131 4.82 3.83 8.72
C LEU A 131 3.95 4.25 7.54
N SER A 132 2.79 4.87 7.78
CA SER A 132 1.94 5.37 6.70
C SER A 132 2.60 6.52 5.94
N ILE A 133 3.41 7.37 6.57
CA ILE A 133 4.25 8.37 5.88
C ILE A 133 5.30 7.67 4.99
N PHE A 134 5.98 6.64 5.49
CA PHE A 134 6.94 5.86 4.69
C PHE A 134 6.27 5.19 3.49
N ILE A 135 5.09 4.59 3.68
CA ILE A 135 4.31 3.98 2.58
C ILE A 135 3.89 5.05 1.58
N THR A 136 3.42 6.21 2.04
CA THR A 136 3.08 7.35 1.18
C THR A 136 4.28 7.76 0.33
N ALA A 137 5.45 7.89 0.93
CA ALA A 137 6.68 8.23 0.22
C ALA A 137 7.06 7.15 -0.81
N ALA A 138 6.90 5.87 -0.47
CA ALA A 138 7.16 4.76 -1.39
C ALA A 138 6.22 4.77 -2.61
N TYR A 139 4.91 5.00 -2.41
CA TYR A 139 3.95 5.15 -3.51
C TYR A 139 4.20 6.44 -4.31
N ALA A 140 4.51 7.55 -3.65
CA ALA A 140 4.80 8.83 -4.32
C ALA A 140 6.05 8.73 -5.21
N LEU A 141 7.10 8.06 -4.73
CA LEU A 141 8.32 7.84 -5.49
C LEU A 141 8.09 6.90 -6.67
N ASP A 142 7.33 5.82 -6.49
CA ASP A 142 6.94 4.92 -7.58
C ASP A 142 6.09 5.65 -8.64
N ALA A 143 5.09 6.41 -8.21
CA ALA A 143 4.30 7.27 -9.10
C ALA A 143 5.20 8.26 -9.86
N TYR A 144 6.07 9.00 -9.16
CA TYR A 144 6.99 9.95 -9.77
C TYR A 144 7.87 9.29 -10.85
N MET A 145 8.46 8.13 -10.56
CA MET A 145 9.25 7.41 -11.56
C MET A 145 8.41 7.02 -12.77
N ARG A 146 7.21 6.46 -12.56
CA ARG A 146 6.33 6.02 -13.66
C ARG A 146 5.82 7.16 -14.54
N TRP A 147 5.63 8.35 -13.97
CA TRP A 147 5.27 9.56 -14.71
C TRP A 147 6.47 10.23 -15.40
N LYS A 148 7.66 10.21 -14.76
CA LYS A 148 8.88 10.80 -15.33
C LYS A 148 9.39 10.02 -16.55
N TYR A 149 9.38 8.69 -16.50
CA TYR A 149 9.83 7.84 -17.61
C TYR A 149 8.79 7.70 -18.74
N ARG A 150 7.82 8.63 -18.83
CA ARG A 150 6.82 8.71 -19.92
C ARG A 150 7.43 8.85 -21.31
N ASN A 151 8.66 9.34 -21.42
CA ASN A 151 9.28 9.78 -22.68
C ASN A 151 10.26 8.76 -23.30
N ILE A 152 10.35 7.52 -22.81
CA ILE A 152 11.30 6.50 -23.33
C ILE A 152 10.58 5.21 -23.80
N ALA A 153 9.25 5.20 -23.82
CA ALA A 153 8.45 4.10 -24.38
C ALA A 153 7.75 4.53 -25.66
#